data_AF-A0A7Y5L377-F1
#
_entry.id   AF-A0A7Y5L377-F1
#
_cell.length_a   1.000
_cell.length_b   1.000
_cell.length_c   1.000
_cell.angle_alpha   90.00
_cell.angle_beta   90.00
_cell.angle_gamma   90.00
#
_symmetry.space_group_name_H-M   'P 1'
#
loop_
_entity.id
_entity.type
_entity.pdbx_description
1 polymer ?
#
loop_
_entity_poly.entity_id
_entity_poly.type
_entity_poly.pdbx_seq_one_letter_code
_entity_poly.pdbx_strand_id
1 'polypeptide(L)'
;MALIKKKKMSGAEIPSASMADIAFMLLIFFIVATTIDVDTGIGITLPELVDNPETVNVSKDRMAAILINDEGAVLLDGKPASVEEITRILKERIRQKINLPKNKKLIVSVKTARKTSYDIYIQALDHVRIAFNEVRDEYGQNTYGKKYSDLNQQEQDDVKEKVPIIISIAEPEKAS
;
A
#
# COMPACT_ATOMS: atom_id res chain seq x y z
N MET A 1 -7.22 89.49 -11.15
CA MET A 1 -6.58 88.23 -11.54
C MET A 1 -6.88 87.20 -10.44
N ALA A 2 -7.77 86.24 -10.70
CA ALA A 2 -8.19 85.26 -9.70
C ALA A 2 -7.40 83.95 -9.89
N LEU A 3 -6.76 83.47 -8.82
CA LEU A 3 -5.98 82.24 -8.82
C LEU A 3 -6.92 81.02 -8.74
N ILE A 4 -6.94 80.20 -9.80
CA ILE A 4 -7.70 78.95 -9.86
C ILE A 4 -6.96 77.88 -9.04
N LYS A 5 -7.57 77.40 -7.96
CA LYS A 5 -6.99 76.35 -7.10
C LYS A 5 -7.33 74.97 -7.69
N LYS A 6 -6.31 74.20 -8.10
CA LYS A 6 -6.47 72.83 -8.63
C LYS A 6 -7.00 71.87 -7.56
N LYS A 7 -8.11 71.18 -7.84
CA LYS A 7 -8.66 70.09 -7.00
C LYS A 7 -7.72 68.88 -7.08
N LYS A 8 -7.23 68.41 -5.92
CA LYS A 8 -6.41 67.19 -5.81
C LYS A 8 -7.31 65.99 -6.14
N MET A 9 -6.99 65.21 -7.18
CA MET A 9 -7.66 63.93 -7.43
C MET A 9 -7.35 63.00 -6.26
N SER A 10 -8.38 62.46 -5.60
CA SER A 10 -8.21 61.39 -4.63
C SER A 10 -7.58 60.19 -5.33
N GLY A 11 -6.55 59.61 -4.73
CA GLY A 11 -5.90 58.41 -5.26
C GLY A 11 -6.93 57.29 -5.44
N ALA A 12 -6.69 56.42 -6.43
CA ALA A 12 -7.54 55.26 -6.67
C ALA A 12 -7.62 54.41 -5.40
N GLU A 13 -8.80 54.35 -4.77
CA GLU A 13 -9.05 53.50 -3.62
C GLU A 13 -9.15 52.05 -4.09
N ILE A 14 -8.33 51.17 -3.52
CA ILE A 14 -8.41 49.75 -3.81
C ILE A 14 -9.68 49.21 -3.14
N PRO A 15 -10.57 48.51 -3.88
CA PRO A 15 -11.80 47.95 -3.31
C PRO A 15 -11.44 46.84 -2.31
N SER A 16 -11.38 47.19 -1.03
CA SER A 16 -11.01 46.30 0.07
C SER A 16 -12.05 45.21 0.33
N ALA A 17 -13.33 45.49 0.08
CA ALA A 17 -14.41 44.52 0.24
C ALA A 17 -14.27 43.34 -0.73
N SER A 18 -14.01 43.61 -2.02
CA SER A 18 -13.81 42.56 -3.02
C SER A 18 -12.52 41.77 -2.80
N MET A 19 -11.47 42.43 -2.31
CA MET A 19 -10.22 41.75 -1.95
C MET A 19 -10.42 40.81 -0.75
N ALA A 20 -11.16 41.25 0.28
CA ALA A 20 -11.46 40.45 1.45
C ALA A 20 -12.32 39.21 1.14
N ASP A 21 -13.31 39.36 0.25
CA ASP A 21 -14.20 38.26 -0.14
C ASP A 21 -13.45 37.14 -0.87
N ILE A 22 -12.61 37.51 -1.85
CA ILE A 22 -11.77 36.53 -2.56
C ILE A 22 -10.76 35.86 -1.62
N ALA A 23 -10.13 36.61 -0.72
CA ALA A 23 -9.19 36.05 0.26
C ALA A 23 -9.89 35.08 1.23
N PHE A 24 -11.11 35.39 1.65
CA PHE A 24 -11.90 34.55 2.54
C PHE A 24 -12.41 33.28 1.86
N MET A 25 -12.89 33.38 0.62
CA MET A 25 -13.25 32.21 -0.18
C MET A 25 -12.05 31.28 -0.43
N LEU A 26 -10.87 31.84 -0.71
CA LEU A 26 -9.64 31.05 -0.84
C LEU A 26 -9.26 30.37 0.48
N LEU A 27 -9.40 31.05 1.62
CA LEU A 27 -9.13 30.47 2.94
C LEU A 27 -10.08 29.30 3.23
N ILE A 28 -11.39 29.46 2.98
CA ILE A 28 -12.37 28.37 3.13
C ILE A 28 -12.06 27.23 2.16
N PHE A 29 -11.74 27.54 0.91
CA PHE A 29 -11.34 26.52 -0.07
C PHE A 29 -10.13 25.72 0.41
N PHE A 30 -9.09 26.39 0.91
CA PHE A 30 -7.93 25.68 1.47
C PHE A 30 -8.30 24.88 2.71
N ILE A 31 -9.06 25.44 3.66
CA ILE A 31 -9.48 24.71 4.87
C ILE A 31 -10.30 23.47 4.50
N VAL A 32 -11.29 23.59 3.60
CA VAL A 32 -12.15 22.48 3.18
C VAL A 32 -11.38 21.46 2.32
N ALA A 33 -10.59 21.91 1.35
CA ALA A 33 -9.80 21.00 0.50
C ALA A 33 -8.64 20.33 1.24
N THR A 34 -8.15 20.92 2.34
CA THR A 34 -7.16 20.26 3.22
C THR A 34 -7.76 19.17 4.11
N THR A 35 -9.09 19.09 4.24
CA THR A 35 -9.77 17.95 4.88
C THR A 35 -9.95 16.76 3.93
N ILE A 36 -9.23 16.71 2.79
CA ILE A 36 -9.05 15.45 2.08
C ILE A 36 -8.31 14.52 3.03
N ASP A 37 -9.09 13.70 3.72
CA ASP A 37 -8.64 12.58 4.51
C ASP A 37 -7.84 11.68 3.57
N VAL A 38 -6.53 11.80 3.63
CA VAL A 38 -5.64 10.86 2.95
C VAL A 38 -5.67 9.65 3.86
N ASP A 39 -6.66 8.77 3.64
CA ASP A 39 -6.71 7.43 4.25
C ASP A 39 -5.27 6.93 4.27
N THR A 40 -4.72 6.81 5.47
CA THR A 40 -3.29 6.60 5.68
C THR A 40 -2.84 5.49 4.76
N GLY A 41 -2.05 5.83 3.74
CA GLY A 41 -1.68 4.90 2.69
C GLY A 41 -1.07 3.64 3.31
N ILE A 42 -1.25 2.51 2.63
CA ILE A 42 -0.63 1.25 3.05
C ILE A 42 0.88 1.49 3.15
N GLY A 43 1.46 1.27 4.34
CA GLY A 43 2.90 1.40 4.59
C GLY A 43 3.71 0.34 3.85
N ILE A 44 3.75 0.44 2.52
CA ILE A 44 4.50 -0.45 1.63
C ILE A 44 5.86 0.19 1.43
N THR A 45 6.92 -0.49 1.87
CA THR A 45 8.27 -0.17 1.42
C THR A 45 8.39 -0.60 -0.03
N LEU A 46 8.62 0.36 -0.93
CA LEU A 46 8.92 0.04 -2.32
C LEU A 46 10.19 -0.83 -2.38
N PRO A 47 10.22 -1.87 -3.23
CA PRO A 47 11.44 -2.58 -3.54
C PRO A 47 12.51 -1.62 -4.06
N GLU A 48 13.78 -1.98 -3.86
CA GLU A 48 14.91 -1.24 -4.44
C GLU A 48 14.78 -1.18 -5.97
N LEU A 49 15.00 0.01 -6.53
CA LEU A 49 15.03 0.22 -7.97
C LEU A 49 16.21 -0.56 -8.55
N VAL A 50 15.93 -1.48 -9.47
CA VAL A 50 16.96 -2.24 -10.19
C VAL A 50 17.12 -1.60 -11.56
N ASP A 51 18.33 -1.13 -11.89
CA ASP A 51 18.64 -0.39 -13.14
C ASP A 51 18.32 -1.17 -14.42
N ASN A 52 18.25 -2.51 -14.31
CA ASN A 52 17.84 -3.38 -15.40
C ASN A 52 16.87 -4.43 -14.85
N PRO A 53 15.54 -4.21 -14.91
CA PRO A 53 14.57 -5.20 -14.49
C PRO A 53 14.61 -6.37 -15.47
N GLU A 54 15.45 -7.36 -15.19
CA GLU A 54 15.33 -8.65 -15.88
C GLU A 54 13.92 -9.18 -15.59
N THR A 55 13.19 -9.51 -16.65
CA THR A 55 11.92 -10.23 -16.52
C THR A 55 12.25 -11.65 -16.08
N VAL A 56 12.50 -11.80 -14.78
CA VAL A 56 12.80 -13.10 -14.19
C VAL A 56 11.55 -13.95 -14.40
N ASN A 57 11.67 -15.00 -15.21
CA ASN A 57 10.61 -16.00 -15.36
C ASN A 57 10.43 -16.69 -14.00
N VAL A 58 9.45 -16.20 -13.23
CA VAL A 58 9.14 -16.74 -11.91
C VAL A 58 8.43 -18.06 -12.11
N SER A 59 9.06 -19.16 -11.71
CA SER A 59 8.44 -20.49 -11.73
C SER A 59 7.08 -20.47 -11.01
N LYS A 60 6.05 -21.06 -11.61
CA LYS A 60 4.69 -21.14 -11.03
C LYS A 60 4.68 -21.72 -9.62
N ASP A 61 5.59 -22.65 -9.32
CA ASP A 61 5.77 -23.25 -7.98
C ASP A 61 6.16 -22.22 -6.89
N ARG A 62 6.83 -21.14 -7.27
CA ARG A 62 7.24 -20.05 -6.39
C ARG A 62 6.15 -18.98 -6.25
N MET A 63 5.07 -19.04 -7.03
CA MET A 63 4.03 -18.03 -7.03
C MET A 63 2.76 -18.53 -6.35
N ALA A 64 2.18 -17.71 -5.49
CA ALA A 64 0.81 -17.82 -5.03
C ALA A 64 0.00 -16.71 -5.70
N ALA A 65 -0.97 -17.06 -6.54
CA ALA A 65 -1.79 -16.10 -7.25
C ALA A 65 -3.12 -15.92 -6.52
N ILE A 66 -3.34 -14.73 -5.96
CA ILE A 66 -4.61 -14.31 -5.37
C ILE A 66 -5.32 -13.44 -6.41
N LEU A 67 -6.46 -13.90 -6.89
CA LEU A 67 -7.32 -13.15 -7.81
C LEU A 67 -8.60 -12.79 -7.07
N ILE A 68 -9.00 -11.53 -7.14
CA ILE A 68 -10.27 -11.05 -6.56
C ILE A 68 -11.11 -10.50 -7.71
N ASN A 69 -12.34 -10.99 -7.83
CA ASN A 69 -13.27 -10.50 -8.85
C ASN A 69 -14.09 -9.31 -8.35
N ASP A 70 -14.92 -8.74 -9.25
CA ASP A 70 -15.77 -7.59 -8.94
C ASP A 70 -16.84 -7.88 -7.86
N GLU A 71 -17.19 -9.15 -7.66
CA GLU A 71 -18.16 -9.59 -6.63
C GLU A 71 -17.50 -9.83 -5.26
N GLY A 72 -16.17 -9.69 -5.17
CA GLY A 72 -15.42 -9.95 -3.94
C GLY A 72 -15.07 -11.42 -3.72
N ALA A 73 -15.36 -12.30 -4.67
CA ALA A 73 -14.92 -13.69 -4.63
C ALA A 73 -13.41 -13.78 -4.84
N VAL A 74 -12.75 -14.57 -4.00
CA VAL A 74 -11.30 -14.77 -4.02
C VAL A 74 -10.97 -16.14 -4.61
N LEU A 75 -10.00 -16.16 -5.52
CA LEU A 75 -9.36 -17.36 -6.01
C LEU A 75 -7.90 -17.37 -5.55
N LEU A 76 -7.48 -18.46 -4.91
CA LEU A 76 -6.08 -18.74 -4.62
C LEU A 76 -5.59 -19.88 -5.51
N ASP A 77 -4.58 -19.60 -6.34
CA ASP A 77 -4.02 -20.54 -7.32
C ASP A 77 -5.10 -21.18 -8.23
N GLY A 78 -6.13 -20.39 -8.57
CA GLY A 78 -7.26 -20.81 -9.42
C GLY A 78 -8.36 -21.60 -8.68
N LYS A 79 -8.26 -21.78 -7.36
CA LYS A 79 -9.29 -22.44 -6.55
C LYS A 79 -10.05 -21.40 -5.72
N PRO A 80 -11.39 -21.49 -5.62
CA PRO A 80 -12.16 -20.68 -4.67
C PRO A 80 -11.62 -20.86 -3.25
N ALA A 81 -11.39 -19.74 -2.58
CA ALA A 81 -10.93 -19.69 -1.20
C ALA A 81 -11.60 -18.53 -0.46
N SER A 82 -11.86 -18.68 0.83
CA SER A 82 -12.24 -17.54 1.67
C SER A 82 -11.01 -16.72 2.05
N VAL A 83 -11.23 -15.49 2.55
CA VAL A 83 -10.15 -14.60 2.98
C VAL A 83 -9.34 -15.22 4.12
N GLU A 84 -10.00 -15.93 5.04
CA GLU A 84 -9.35 -16.64 6.15
C GLU A 84 -8.49 -17.83 5.68
N GLU A 85 -8.91 -18.50 4.60
CA GLU A 85 -8.17 -19.61 4.02
C GLU A 85 -6.87 -19.17 3.36
N ILE A 86 -6.79 -17.92 2.88
CA ILE A 86 -5.56 -17.32 2.34
C ILE A 86 -4.44 -17.47 3.36
N THR A 87 -4.68 -17.05 4.60
CA THR A 87 -3.68 -17.10 5.67
C THR A 87 -3.20 -18.53 5.90
N ARG A 88 -4.14 -19.46 6.06
CA ARG A 88 -3.83 -20.88 6.32
C ARG A 88 -3.00 -21.51 5.21
N ILE A 89 -3.40 -21.31 3.94
CA ILE A 89 -2.72 -21.94 2.80
C ILE A 89 -1.35 -21.31 2.57
N LEU A 90 -1.23 -19.98 2.68
CA LEU A 90 0.05 -19.30 2.52
C LEU A 90 1.05 -19.71 3.60
N LYS A 91 0.63 -19.85 4.86
CA LYS A 91 1.52 -20.31 5.94
C LYS A 91 2.21 -21.63 5.60
N GLU A 92 1.44 -22.62 5.17
CA GLU A 92 1.99 -23.93 4.79
C GLU A 92 2.99 -23.83 3.65
N ARG A 93 2.67 -23.03 2.61
CA ARG A 93 3.59 -22.81 1.47
C ARG A 93 4.86 -22.05 1.86
N ILE A 94 4.74 -21.07 2.76
CA ILE A 94 5.90 -20.31 3.26
C ILE A 94 6.79 -21.23 4.08
N ARG A 95 6.22 -22.00 5.03
CA ARG A 95 6.93 -22.97 5.89
C ARG A 95 7.78 -23.95 5.08
N GLN A 96 7.22 -24.53 4.02
CA GLN A 96 7.93 -25.46 3.15
C GLN A 96 9.13 -24.84 2.43
N LYS A 97 9.14 -23.51 2.25
CA LYS A 97 10.17 -22.78 1.50
C LYS A 97 11.14 -21.98 2.40
N ILE A 98 11.02 -22.07 3.72
CA ILE A 98 11.92 -21.37 4.68
C ILE A 98 13.38 -21.81 4.52
N ASN A 99 13.64 -23.09 4.26
CA ASN A 99 15.02 -23.60 4.13
C ASN A 99 15.58 -23.46 2.71
N LEU A 100 14.81 -22.93 1.77
CA LEU A 100 15.25 -22.71 0.40
C LEU A 100 16.03 -21.38 0.26
N PRO A 101 16.91 -21.26 -0.75
CA PRO A 101 17.58 -20.00 -1.06
C PRO A 101 16.60 -18.88 -1.44
N LYS A 102 17.03 -17.61 -1.32
CA LYS A 102 16.20 -16.41 -1.55
C LYS A 102 15.46 -16.44 -2.90
N ASN A 103 16.10 -16.97 -3.95
CA ASN A 103 15.52 -17.13 -5.29
C ASN A 103 14.43 -18.22 -5.40
N LYS A 104 14.11 -18.95 -4.34
CA LYS A 104 13.04 -19.96 -4.31
C LYS A 104 11.95 -19.68 -3.26
N LYS A 105 12.02 -18.51 -2.61
CA LYS A 105 11.03 -18.03 -1.64
C LYS A 105 9.70 -17.68 -2.29
N LEU A 106 8.60 -17.93 -1.59
CA LEU A 106 7.26 -17.69 -2.10
C LEU A 106 7.04 -16.21 -2.45
N ILE A 107 6.45 -15.97 -3.62
CA ILE A 107 5.98 -14.66 -4.06
C ILE A 107 4.46 -14.70 -4.08
N VAL A 108 3.82 -13.75 -3.42
CA VAL A 108 2.37 -13.61 -3.45
C VAL A 108 2.01 -12.52 -4.46
N SER A 109 1.32 -12.90 -5.53
CA SER A 109 0.78 -11.96 -6.50
C SER A 109 -0.68 -11.72 -6.16
N VAL A 110 -1.03 -10.47 -5.88
CA VAL A 110 -2.43 -10.05 -5.67
C VAL A 110 -2.88 -9.29 -6.90
N LYS A 111 -3.93 -9.79 -7.53
CA LYS A 111 -4.59 -9.18 -8.68
C LYS A 111 -6.06 -9.00 -8.37
N THR A 112 -6.59 -7.84 -8.71
CA THR A 112 -7.99 -7.51 -8.50
C THR A 112 -8.65 -7.11 -9.81
N ALA A 113 -9.96 -7.32 -9.92
CA ALA A 113 -10.74 -6.75 -10.99
C ALA A 113 -11.01 -5.26 -10.70
N ARG A 114 -11.25 -4.47 -11.75
CA ARG A 114 -11.35 -3.00 -11.65
C ARG A 114 -12.44 -2.49 -10.71
N LYS A 115 -13.53 -3.24 -10.52
CA LYS A 115 -14.65 -2.84 -9.66
C LYS A 115 -14.64 -3.56 -8.31
N THR A 116 -13.55 -4.25 -7.98
CA THR A 116 -13.38 -4.88 -6.66
C THR A 116 -13.49 -3.83 -5.57
N SER A 117 -14.26 -4.13 -4.52
CA SER A 117 -14.32 -3.26 -3.34
C SER A 117 -12.93 -3.07 -2.72
N TYR A 118 -12.62 -1.83 -2.36
CA TYR A 118 -11.36 -1.49 -1.70
C TYR A 118 -11.18 -2.28 -0.39
N ASP A 119 -12.24 -2.47 0.39
CA ASP A 119 -12.20 -3.20 1.66
C ASP A 119 -11.73 -4.65 1.48
N ILE A 120 -12.22 -5.31 0.44
CA ILE A 120 -11.87 -6.71 0.15
C ILE A 120 -10.41 -6.81 -0.29
N TYR A 121 -9.94 -5.85 -1.08
CA TYR A 121 -8.53 -5.75 -1.45
C TYR A 121 -7.62 -5.57 -0.22
N ILE A 122 -7.98 -4.68 0.71
CA ILE A 122 -7.23 -4.46 1.95
C ILE A 122 -7.26 -5.71 2.83
N GLN A 123 -8.42 -6.33 3.02
CA GLN A 123 -8.53 -7.58 3.77
C GLN A 123 -7.62 -8.67 3.19
N ALA A 124 -7.62 -8.87 1.87
CA ALA A 124 -6.74 -9.84 1.24
C ALA A 124 -5.25 -9.53 1.51
N LEU A 125 -4.83 -8.26 1.40
CA LEU A 125 -3.46 -7.86 1.73
C LEU A 125 -3.10 -8.09 3.19
N ASP A 126 -4.01 -7.80 4.12
CA ASP A 126 -3.79 -7.99 5.54
C ASP A 126 -3.65 -9.47 5.88
N HIS A 127 -4.50 -10.33 5.32
CA HIS A 127 -4.40 -11.77 5.50
C HIS A 127 -3.11 -12.36 4.93
N VAL A 128 -2.59 -11.80 3.83
CA VAL A 128 -1.26 -12.14 3.31
C VAL A 128 -0.18 -11.73 4.32
N ARG A 129 -0.23 -10.51 4.85
CA ARG A 129 0.74 -10.01 5.85
C ARG A 129 0.72 -10.84 7.13
N ILE A 130 -0.47 -11.14 7.64
CA ILE A 130 -0.67 -12.00 8.82
C ILE A 130 0.01 -13.35 8.59
N ALA A 131 -0.18 -13.97 7.42
CA ALA A 131 0.47 -15.24 7.09
C ALA A 131 2.00 -15.17 7.22
N PHE A 132 2.62 -14.14 6.65
CA PHE A 132 4.07 -13.96 6.76
C PHE A 132 4.52 -13.69 8.20
N ASN A 133 3.83 -12.82 8.92
CA ASN A 133 4.18 -12.44 10.28
C ASN A 133 4.07 -13.64 11.23
N GLU A 134 3.02 -14.46 11.11
CA GLU A 134 2.89 -15.68 11.91
C GLU A 134 4.02 -16.67 11.62
N VAL A 135 4.41 -16.85 10.35
CA VAL A 135 5.55 -17.73 10.04
C VAL A 135 6.88 -17.15 10.57
N ARG A 136 7.05 -15.83 10.58
CA ARG A 136 8.21 -15.18 11.21
C ARG A 136 8.24 -15.40 12.71
N ASP A 137 7.11 -15.23 13.37
CA ASP A 137 6.97 -15.48 14.80
C ASP A 137 7.28 -16.94 15.14
N GLU A 138 6.74 -17.88 14.37
CA GLU A 138 7.01 -19.32 14.54
C GLU A 138 8.50 -19.64 14.34
N TYR A 139 9.13 -19.08 13.30
CA TYR A 139 10.57 -19.27 13.06
C TYR A 139 11.42 -18.65 14.17
N GLY A 140 11.08 -17.44 14.62
CA GLY A 140 11.72 -16.77 15.74
C GLY A 140 11.59 -17.56 17.05
N GLN A 141 10.39 -18.07 17.32
CA GLN A 141 10.10 -18.88 18.50
C GLN A 141 10.89 -20.19 18.49
N ASN A 142 10.99 -20.85 17.34
CA ASN A 142 11.73 -22.11 17.20
C ASN A 142 13.25 -21.94 17.26
N THR A 143 13.78 -20.80 16.78
CA THR A 143 15.24 -20.57 16.66
C THR A 143 15.81 -19.83 17.87
N TYR A 144 15.10 -18.80 18.35
CA TYR A 144 15.56 -17.87 19.39
C TYR A 144 14.72 -17.92 20.67
N GLY A 145 13.61 -18.69 20.67
CA GLY A 145 12.71 -18.79 21.83
C GLY A 145 11.83 -17.57 22.07
N LYS A 146 11.81 -16.61 21.13
CA LYS A 146 11.09 -15.32 21.24
C LYS A 146 10.25 -15.05 19.99
N LYS A 147 9.18 -14.28 20.13
CA LYS A 147 8.41 -13.78 19.00
C LYS A 147 9.21 -12.74 18.22
N TYR A 148 8.85 -12.52 16.95
CA TYR A 148 9.56 -11.58 16.07
C TYR A 148 9.63 -10.16 16.64
N SER A 149 8.56 -9.71 17.30
CA SER A 149 8.50 -8.40 17.95
C SER A 149 9.52 -8.21 19.08
N ASP A 150 9.95 -9.30 19.73
CA ASP A 150 10.85 -9.29 20.88
C ASP A 150 12.30 -9.63 20.50
N LEU A 151 12.57 -9.82 19.21
CA LEU A 151 13.90 -10.10 18.68
C LEU A 151 14.76 -8.83 18.62
N ASN A 152 16.06 -9.00 18.81
CA ASN A 152 17.06 -7.94 18.60
C ASN A 152 17.21 -7.63 17.10
N GLN A 153 17.78 -6.48 16.76
CA GLN A 153 17.93 -6.05 15.35
C GLN A 153 18.62 -7.10 14.46
N GLN A 154 19.70 -7.73 14.95
CA GLN A 154 20.42 -8.78 14.21
C GLN A 154 19.57 -10.03 14.00
N GLU A 155 18.80 -10.43 15.01
CA GLU A 155 17.90 -11.60 14.93
C GLU A 155 16.73 -11.31 13.99
N GLN A 156 16.16 -10.11 14.04
CA GLN A 156 15.09 -9.68 13.12
C GLN A 156 15.56 -9.72 11.66
N ASP A 157 16.80 -9.31 11.39
CA ASP A 157 17.33 -9.28 10.04
C ASP A 157 17.58 -10.70 9.49
N ASP A 158 18.00 -11.67 10.32
CA ASP A 158 18.02 -13.10 9.93
C ASP A 158 16.60 -13.60 9.59
N VAL A 159 15.62 -13.32 10.45
CA VAL A 159 14.23 -13.76 10.20
C VAL A 159 13.67 -13.13 8.92
N LYS A 160 13.96 -11.85 8.64
CA LYS A 160 13.57 -11.20 7.38
C LYS A 160 14.24 -11.82 6.17
N GLU A 161 15.50 -12.25 6.29
CA GLU A 161 16.22 -12.91 5.20
C GLU A 161 15.65 -14.31 4.91
N LYS A 162 15.31 -15.07 5.95
CA LYS A 162 14.73 -16.41 5.83
C LYS A 162 13.28 -16.38 5.36
N VAL A 163 12.51 -15.40 5.82
CA VAL A 163 11.09 -15.21 5.51
C VAL A 163 10.87 -13.79 4.97
N PRO A 164 11.30 -13.51 3.73
CA PRO A 164 11.06 -12.21 3.12
C PRO A 164 9.60 -12.08 2.71
N ILE A 165 9.01 -10.91 2.96
CA ILE A 165 7.67 -10.57 2.45
C ILE A 165 7.85 -10.07 1.02
N ILE A 166 7.42 -10.87 0.05
CA ILE A 166 7.49 -10.52 -1.38
C ILE A 166 6.06 -10.51 -1.92
N ILE A 167 5.47 -9.32 -1.96
CA ILE A 167 4.12 -9.08 -2.47
C ILE A 167 4.25 -8.33 -3.79
N SER A 168 3.64 -8.87 -4.84
CA SER A 168 3.52 -8.21 -6.13
C SER A 168 2.06 -7.83 -6.34
N ILE A 169 1.79 -6.53 -6.31
CA ILE A 169 0.48 -5.97 -6.64
C ILE A 169 0.48 -5.73 -8.15
N ALA A 170 -0.40 -6.40 -8.87
CA ALA A 170 -0.53 -6.19 -10.31
C ALA A 170 -1.71 -5.25 -10.59
N GLU A 171 -1.61 -4.52 -11.70
CA GLU A 171 -2.68 -3.63 -12.14
C GLU A 171 -4.00 -4.38 -12.37
N PRO A 172 -5.14 -3.74 -12.07
CA PRO A 172 -6.43 -4.39 -12.19
C PRO A 172 -6.79 -4.66 -13.65
N GLU A 173 -7.10 -5.93 -13.93
CA GLU A 173 -7.40 -6.40 -15.27
C GLU A 173 -8.75 -5.85 -15.75
N LYS A 174 -8.86 -5.54 -17.05
CA LYS A 174 -10.17 -5.19 -17.64
C LYS A 174 -11.06 -6.44 -17.54
N ALA A 175 -12.16 -6.35 -16.78
CA ALA A 175 -13.19 -7.36 -16.80
C ALA A 175 -13.59 -7.61 -18.27
N SER A 176 -13.50 -8.87 -18.71
CA SER A 176 -14.04 -9.33 -20.00
C SER A 176 -15.53 -9.66 -19.84
#